data_AF-A0A0N1B6G1-F1
#
_entry.id   AF-A0A0N1B6G1-F1
#
_cell.length_a   1.000
_cell.length_b   1.000
_cell.length_c   1.000
_cell.angle_alpha   90.00
_cell.angle_beta   90.00
_cell.angle_gamma   90.00
#
_symmetry.space_group_name_H-M   'P 1'
#
loop_
_entity.id
_entity.type
_entity.pdbx_description
1 polymer ?
#
loop_
_entity_poly.entity_id
_entity_poly.type
_entity_poly.pdbx_seq_one_letter_code
_entity_poly.pdbx_strand_id
1 'polypeptide(L)'
;MAPLDIRLITSTKDLDGTQYFELMPGAYRGRCWNEGSIFIDEEVFGFLEPIFECRVPAFNHYAFSQADSTQCAKLASDLTQLAEQLDAAESMRALRSQLGFVFTTSEARFLQDFLANKVALAALARAVATWIRVCADRDGGIAVLGI
;
A
#
# COMPACT_ATOMS: atom_id res chain seq x y z
N MET A 1 -6.42 19.80 -10.64
CA MET A 1 -5.68 18.79 -9.86
C MET A 1 -5.51 17.58 -10.75
N ALA A 2 -4.33 16.96 -10.74
CA ALA A 2 -4.10 15.76 -11.54
C ALA A 2 -4.89 14.57 -10.96
N PRO A 3 -5.37 13.63 -11.81
CA PRO A 3 -5.99 12.40 -11.33
C PRO A 3 -5.01 11.60 -10.46
N LEU A 4 -5.54 10.70 -9.63
CA LEU A 4 -4.72 9.75 -8.87
C LEU A 4 -4.27 8.61 -9.81
N ASP A 5 -2.99 8.25 -9.76
CA ASP A 5 -2.47 7.05 -10.44
C ASP A 5 -2.44 5.88 -9.45
N ILE A 6 -3.60 5.26 -9.22
CA ILE A 6 -3.73 4.14 -8.27
C ILE A 6 -3.38 2.84 -8.98
N ARG A 7 -2.12 2.43 -8.88
CA ARG A 7 -1.64 1.14 -9.44
C ARG A 7 -0.45 0.59 -8.68
N LEU A 8 -0.19 -0.69 -8.90
CA LEU A 8 1.02 -1.35 -8.43
C LEU A 8 2.13 -1.17 -9.47
N ILE A 9 3.30 -0.73 -9.05
CA ILE A 9 4.47 -0.58 -9.92
C ILE A 9 5.47 -1.69 -9.60
N THR A 10 5.96 -2.40 -10.60
CA THR A 10 6.88 -3.55 -10.42
C THR A 10 8.26 -3.32 -11.02
N SER A 11 8.49 -2.14 -11.60
CA SER A 11 9.71 -1.78 -12.31
C SER A 11 10.09 -0.34 -11.99
N THR A 12 11.34 -0.13 -11.62
CA THR A 12 11.88 1.20 -11.31
C THR A 12 11.90 2.15 -12.52
N LYS A 13 11.78 1.60 -13.74
CA LYS A 13 11.69 2.39 -14.97
C LYS A 13 10.34 3.12 -15.13
N ASP A 14 9.33 2.68 -14.38
CA ASP A 14 7.96 3.23 -14.46
C ASP A 14 7.68 4.24 -13.32
N LEU A 15 8.73 4.61 -12.58
CA LEU A 15 8.71 5.62 -11.52
C LEU A 15 8.98 7.00 -12.09
N ASP A 16 8.28 7.99 -11.58
CA ASP A 16 8.49 9.41 -11.87
C ASP A 16 8.76 10.16 -10.56
N GLY A 17 10.00 10.59 -10.37
CA GLY A 17 10.46 11.18 -9.12
C GLY A 17 10.88 10.15 -8.07
N THR A 18 10.73 10.51 -6.79
CA THR A 18 11.24 9.71 -5.65
C THR A 18 10.19 9.38 -4.60
N GLN A 19 8.98 9.94 -4.69
CA GLN A 19 7.93 9.84 -3.67
C GLN A 19 7.18 8.51 -3.77
N TYR A 20 7.78 7.45 -3.24
CA TYR A 20 7.24 6.10 -3.31
C TYR A 20 7.47 5.33 -2.02
N PHE A 21 6.52 4.47 -1.69
CA PHE A 21 6.78 3.35 -0.81
C PHE A 21 7.31 2.16 -1.62
N GLU A 22 8.44 1.61 -1.20
CA GLU A 22 8.96 0.33 -1.66
C GLU A 22 8.58 -0.76 -0.65
N LEU A 23 7.92 -1.81 -1.13
CA LEU A 23 7.80 -3.07 -0.40
C LEU A 23 8.84 -4.04 -0.98
N MET A 24 9.79 -4.45 -0.14
CA MET A 24 10.91 -5.30 -0.53
C MET A 24 10.77 -6.70 0.10
N PRO A 25 11.05 -7.78 -0.64
CA PRO A 25 11.03 -9.13 -0.07
C PRO A 25 12.13 -9.33 0.99
N GLY A 26 11.74 -9.89 2.14
CA GLY A 26 12.62 -10.15 3.27
C GLY A 26 13.06 -8.90 4.04
N ALA A 27 14.14 -9.02 4.82
CA ALA A 27 14.67 -7.93 5.63
C ALA A 27 15.40 -6.86 4.81
N TYR A 28 15.40 -5.61 5.29
CA TYR A 28 16.10 -4.49 4.65
C TYR A 28 17.60 -4.78 4.47
N ARG A 29 18.13 -4.56 3.25
CA ARG A 29 19.50 -4.93 2.86
C ARG A 29 20.45 -3.73 2.69
N GLY A 30 20.08 -2.56 3.23
CA GLY A 30 20.91 -1.35 3.13
C GLY A 30 20.85 -0.64 1.78
N ARG A 31 19.87 -0.96 0.93
CA ARG A 31 19.67 -0.29 -0.37
C ARG A 31 18.17 -0.24 -0.71
N CYS A 32 17.77 0.80 -1.42
CA CYS A 32 16.41 0.97 -1.97
C CYS A 32 16.39 0.69 -3.49
N TRP A 33 15.21 0.73 -4.09
CA TRP A 33 14.96 0.50 -5.51
C TRP A 33 15.38 -0.91 -5.96
N ASN A 34 15.02 -1.92 -5.17
CA ASN A 34 15.49 -3.28 -5.39
C ASN A 34 14.72 -3.98 -6.51
N GLU A 35 15.43 -4.84 -7.23
CA GLU A 35 14.79 -5.80 -8.13
C GLU A 35 13.89 -6.76 -7.33
N GLY A 36 12.69 -7.00 -7.85
CA GLY A 36 11.69 -7.85 -7.19
C GLY A 36 10.85 -7.13 -6.13
N SER A 37 11.17 -5.87 -5.78
CA SER A 37 10.28 -5.02 -5.00
C SER A 37 9.07 -4.57 -5.81
N ILE A 38 8.04 -4.15 -5.09
CA ILE A 38 6.91 -3.40 -5.63
C ILE A 38 6.93 -1.98 -5.08
N PHE A 39 6.40 -1.05 -5.86
CA PHE A 39 6.38 0.37 -5.56
C PHE A 39 4.95 0.89 -5.65
N ILE A 40 4.64 1.81 -4.75
CA ILE A 40 3.33 2.47 -4.65
C ILE A 40 3.62 3.95 -4.42
N ASP A 41 2.97 4.82 -5.19
CA ASP A 41 3.05 6.28 -5.00
C ASP A 41 2.74 6.65 -3.55
N GLU A 42 3.47 7.62 -2.98
CA GLU A 42 3.36 8.02 -1.57
C GLU A 42 1.93 8.39 -1.16
N GLU A 43 1.22 9.15 -1.99
CA GLU A 43 -0.18 9.52 -1.72
C GLU A 43 -1.10 8.30 -1.78
N VAL A 44 -0.86 7.40 -2.73
CA VAL A 44 -1.65 6.18 -2.88
C VAL A 44 -1.41 5.20 -1.73
N PHE A 45 -0.17 5.07 -1.26
CA PHE A 45 0.17 4.27 -0.10
C PHE A 45 -0.52 4.79 1.16
N GLY A 46 -0.65 6.12 1.30
CA GLY A 46 -1.38 6.76 2.38
C GLY A 46 -2.81 6.24 2.56
N PHE A 47 -3.49 5.78 1.50
CA PHE A 47 -4.80 5.15 1.63
C PHE A 47 -4.77 3.80 2.36
N LEU A 48 -3.67 3.05 2.22
CA LEU A 48 -3.46 1.74 2.83
C LEU A 48 -2.75 1.82 4.19
N GLU A 49 -2.12 2.95 4.48
CA GLU A 49 -1.24 3.16 5.63
C GLU A 49 -1.84 2.77 6.98
N PRO A 50 -3.12 3.02 7.32
CA PRO A 50 -3.70 2.58 8.59
C PRO A 50 -3.59 1.07 8.84
N ILE A 51 -3.61 0.26 7.77
CA ILE A 51 -3.42 -1.19 7.86
C ILE A 51 -1.95 -1.51 8.20
N PHE A 52 -1.00 -0.79 7.62
CA PHE A 52 0.43 -0.96 7.90
C PHE A 52 0.76 -0.49 9.33
N GLU A 53 0.27 0.66 9.75
CA GLU A 53 0.40 1.17 11.13
C GLU A 53 -0.09 0.16 12.17
N CYS A 54 -1.21 -0.53 11.89
CA CYS A 54 -1.80 -1.51 12.78
C CYS A 54 -1.01 -2.82 12.86
N ARG A 55 -0.34 -3.23 11.77
CA ARG A 55 0.22 -4.58 11.62
C ARG A 55 1.74 -4.65 11.63
N VAL A 56 2.42 -3.57 11.26
CA VAL A 56 3.88 -3.50 11.16
C VAL A 56 4.41 -2.81 12.41
N PRO A 57 5.17 -3.50 13.28
CA PRO A 57 5.68 -2.91 14.51
C PRO A 57 6.54 -1.68 14.23
N ALA A 58 6.33 -0.63 15.02
CA ALA A 58 7.06 0.64 14.91
C ALA A 58 7.03 1.25 13.50
N PHE A 59 5.98 0.96 12.71
CA PHE A 59 5.78 1.61 11.42
C PHE A 59 5.81 3.12 11.58
N ASN A 60 6.53 3.77 10.66
CA ASN A 60 6.62 5.21 10.56
C ASN A 60 6.76 5.55 9.08
N HIS A 61 5.94 6.49 8.61
CA HIS A 61 5.89 6.94 7.23
C HIS A 61 7.26 7.30 6.64
N TYR A 62 8.15 7.86 7.46
CA TYR A 62 9.49 8.33 7.06
C TYR A 62 10.62 7.40 7.51
N ALA A 63 10.31 6.16 7.90
CA ALA A 63 11.30 5.20 8.34
C ALA A 63 11.16 3.86 7.63
N PHE A 64 12.22 3.07 7.72
CA PHE A 64 12.21 1.71 7.24
C PHE A 64 11.74 0.78 8.34
N SER A 65 10.70 0.02 8.01
CA SER A 65 10.04 -0.90 8.92
C SER A 65 10.09 -2.31 8.33
N GLN A 66 9.83 -3.32 9.15
CA GLN A 66 9.84 -4.71 8.71
C GLN A 66 8.64 -5.46 9.27
N ALA A 67 8.04 -6.30 8.44
CA ALA A 67 7.03 -7.27 8.83
C ALA A 67 7.59 -8.70 8.70
N ASP A 68 7.44 -9.50 9.76
CA ASP A 68 7.69 -10.94 9.71
C ASP A 68 6.54 -11.70 9.02
N SER A 69 6.71 -13.00 8.78
CA SER A 69 5.69 -13.84 8.13
C SER A 69 4.32 -13.83 8.83
N THR A 70 4.29 -13.73 10.15
CA THR A 70 3.03 -13.67 10.93
C THR A 70 2.33 -12.33 10.74
N GLN A 71 3.10 -11.24 10.73
CA GLN A 71 2.59 -9.90 10.46
C GLN A 71 2.13 -9.77 9.01
N CYS A 72 2.88 -10.30 8.05
CA CYS A 72 2.50 -10.39 6.65
C CYS A 72 1.17 -11.12 6.43
N ALA A 73 0.93 -12.23 7.14
CA ALA A 73 -0.33 -12.95 7.04
C ALA A 73 -1.53 -12.08 7.48
N LYS A 74 -1.39 -11.34 8.59
CA LYS A 74 -2.42 -10.39 9.08
C LYS A 74 -2.59 -9.21 8.13
N LEU A 75 -1.49 -8.62 7.68
CA LEU A 75 -1.46 -7.51 6.74
C LEU A 75 -2.17 -7.88 5.43
N ALA A 76 -1.86 -9.04 4.85
CA ALA A 76 -2.50 -9.53 3.64
C ALA A 76 -3.99 -9.88 3.86
N SER A 77 -4.38 -10.34 5.05
CA SER A 77 -5.78 -10.56 5.40
C SER A 77 -6.56 -9.24 5.42
N ASP A 78 -6.05 -8.23 6.12
CA ASP A 78 -6.70 -6.92 6.23
C ASP A 78 -6.78 -6.20 4.88
N LEU A 79 -5.74 -6.30 4.04
CA LEU A 79 -5.77 -5.76 2.68
C LEU A 79 -6.81 -6.46 1.79
N THR A 80 -6.99 -7.78 1.95
CA THR A 80 -8.05 -8.53 1.25
C THR A 80 -9.42 -8.05 1.71
N GLN A 81 -9.61 -7.89 3.02
CA GLN A 81 -10.85 -7.38 3.59
C GLN A 81 -11.14 -5.93 3.13
N LEU A 82 -10.13 -5.07 3.08
CA LEU A 82 -10.27 -3.71 2.56
C LEU A 82 -10.75 -3.72 1.12
N ALA A 83 -10.20 -4.59 0.27
CA ALA A 83 -10.63 -4.71 -1.12
C ALA A 83 -12.11 -5.12 -1.25
N GLU A 84 -12.59 -6.03 -0.40
CA GLU A 84 -14.01 -6.41 -0.35
C GLU A 84 -14.90 -5.23 0.11
N GLN A 85 -14.44 -4.46 1.10
CA GLN A 85 -15.13 -3.26 1.56
C GLN A 85 -15.20 -2.18 0.48
N LEU A 86 -14.11 -1.96 -0.28
CA LEU A 86 -14.05 -1.01 -1.38
C LEU A 86 -15.02 -1.38 -2.52
N ASP A 87 -15.12 -2.66 -2.85
CA ASP A 87 -16.06 -3.15 -3.86
C ASP A 87 -17.51 -2.91 -3.42
N ALA A 88 -17.83 -3.23 -2.17
CA ALA A 88 -19.18 -3.08 -1.61
C ALA A 88 -19.56 -1.63 -1.26
N ALA A 89 -18.59 -0.73 -1.09
CA ALA A 89 -18.86 0.64 -0.65
C ALA A 89 -19.59 1.45 -1.73
N GLU A 90 -20.73 2.01 -1.33
CA GLU A 90 -21.53 2.93 -2.16
C GLU A 90 -21.17 4.40 -1.91
N SER A 91 -20.42 4.70 -0.84
CA SER A 91 -20.03 6.07 -0.50
C SER A 91 -18.76 6.13 0.33
N MET A 92 -18.08 7.28 0.29
CA MET A 92 -16.88 7.54 1.09
C MET A 92 -17.15 7.46 2.61
N ARG A 93 -18.38 7.75 3.06
CA ARG A 93 -18.74 7.59 4.49
C ARG A 93 -18.52 6.17 4.99
N ALA A 94 -18.71 5.16 4.13
CA ALA A 94 -18.51 3.75 4.48
C ALA A 94 -17.02 3.33 4.57
N LEU A 95 -16.11 4.15 4.02
CA LEU A 95 -14.67 3.86 3.91
C LEU A 95 -13.80 4.77 4.78
N ARG A 96 -14.37 5.82 5.36
CA ARG A 96 -13.61 6.91 6.01
C ARG A 96 -12.76 6.44 7.18
N SER A 97 -13.20 5.42 7.90
CA SER A 97 -12.46 4.83 9.02
C SER A 97 -11.46 3.74 8.61
N GLN A 98 -11.44 3.37 7.32
CA GLN A 98 -10.65 2.27 6.77
C GLN A 98 -9.44 2.81 6.00
N LEU A 99 -9.60 3.96 5.34
CA LEU A 99 -8.57 4.58 4.52
C LEU A 99 -7.83 5.67 5.28
N GLY A 100 -6.53 5.79 5.01
CA GLY A 100 -5.72 6.92 5.45
C GLY A 100 -5.78 8.07 4.45
N PHE A 101 -5.64 9.31 4.95
CA PHE A 101 -5.59 10.52 4.12
C PHE A 101 -4.46 11.41 4.63
N VAL A 102 -3.23 11.02 4.31
CA VAL A 102 -2.00 11.65 4.84
C VAL A 102 -1.85 13.09 4.35
N PHE A 103 -2.14 13.35 3.07
CA PHE A 103 -2.07 14.70 2.52
C PHE A 103 -3.43 15.40 2.58
N THR A 104 -3.41 16.71 2.83
CA THR A 104 -4.60 17.56 3.00
C THR A 104 -5.60 17.46 1.84
N THR A 105 -5.13 17.13 0.63
CA THR A 105 -5.94 17.03 -0.58
C THR A 105 -6.33 15.61 -0.97
N SER A 106 -5.81 14.56 -0.31
CA SER A 106 -5.99 13.17 -0.75
C SER A 106 -7.45 12.71 -0.72
N GLU A 107 -8.21 13.07 0.32
CA GLU A 107 -9.64 12.73 0.39
C GLU A 107 -10.42 13.40 -0.75
N ALA A 108 -10.15 14.68 -1.01
CA ALA A 108 -10.79 15.42 -2.10
C ALA A 108 -10.41 14.84 -3.48
N ARG A 109 -9.15 14.44 -3.68
CA ARG A 109 -8.69 13.79 -4.93
C ARG A 109 -9.35 12.43 -5.12
N PHE A 110 -9.42 11.62 -4.06
CA PHE A 110 -10.07 10.31 -4.11
C PHE A 110 -11.55 10.42 -4.50
N LEU A 111 -12.24 11.46 -4.02
CA LEU A 111 -13.65 11.73 -4.31
C LEU A 111 -13.92 12.27 -5.73
N GLN A 112 -12.92 12.80 -6.45
CA GLN A 112 -13.13 13.35 -7.81
C GLN A 112 -13.65 12.29 -8.78
N ASP A 113 -13.17 11.06 -8.65
CA ASP A 113 -13.67 9.89 -9.37
C ASP A 113 -13.79 8.71 -8.40
N PHE A 114 -14.72 8.84 -7.45
CA PHE A 114 -14.89 7.86 -6.38
C PHE A 114 -15.05 6.43 -6.92
N LEU A 115 -15.78 6.23 -8.02
CA LEU A 115 -16.02 4.90 -8.57
C LEU A 115 -14.76 4.32 -9.20
N ALA A 116 -14.02 5.08 -10.03
CA ALA A 116 -12.78 4.57 -10.60
C ALA A 116 -11.72 4.36 -9.51
N ASN A 117 -11.59 5.30 -8.57
CA ASN A 117 -10.58 5.26 -7.53
C ASN A 117 -10.80 4.11 -6.54
N LYS A 118 -12.06 3.83 -6.13
CA LYS A 118 -12.34 2.68 -5.25
C LYS A 118 -12.05 1.35 -5.93
N VAL A 119 -12.37 1.22 -7.22
CA VAL A 119 -12.10 0.00 -8.00
C VAL A 119 -10.60 -0.21 -8.18
N ALA A 120 -9.86 0.85 -8.52
CA ALA A 120 -8.41 0.79 -8.65
C ALA A 120 -7.72 0.47 -7.31
N LEU A 121 -8.17 1.08 -6.21
CA LEU A 121 -7.61 0.80 -4.88
C LEU A 121 -7.92 -0.62 -4.41
N ALA A 122 -9.11 -1.16 -4.71
CA ALA A 122 -9.45 -2.54 -4.41
C ALA A 122 -8.55 -3.52 -5.17
N ALA A 123 -8.27 -3.25 -6.45
CA ALA A 123 -7.35 -4.05 -7.25
C ALA A 123 -5.91 -3.97 -6.71
N LEU A 124 -5.44 -2.77 -6.36
CA LEU A 124 -4.13 -2.56 -5.72
C LEU A 124 -4.02 -3.33 -4.41
N ALA A 125 -4.99 -3.20 -3.51
CA ALA A 125 -4.98 -3.88 -2.20
C ALA A 125 -4.90 -5.41 -2.35
N ARG A 126 -5.64 -6.00 -3.31
CA ARG A 126 -5.55 -7.44 -3.64
C ARG A 126 -4.18 -7.84 -4.18
N ALA A 127 -3.63 -7.04 -5.08
CA ALA A 127 -2.32 -7.31 -5.68
C ALA A 127 -1.22 -7.27 -4.62
N VAL A 128 -1.24 -6.25 -3.75
CA VAL A 128 -0.32 -6.13 -2.61
C VAL A 128 -0.49 -7.29 -1.64
N ALA A 129 -1.73 -7.64 -1.26
CA ALA A 129 -1.99 -8.78 -0.38
C ALA A 129 -1.43 -10.10 -0.93
N THR A 130 -1.62 -10.33 -2.23
CA THR A 130 -1.09 -11.52 -2.92
C THR A 130 0.43 -11.53 -2.91
N TRP A 131 1.06 -10.40 -3.27
CA TRP A 131 2.51 -10.28 -3.31
C TRP A 131 3.14 -10.47 -1.92
N ILE A 132 2.53 -9.91 -0.88
CA ILE A 132 2.99 -10.04 0.51
C ILE A 132 2.96 -11.50 0.96
N ARG A 133 1.91 -12.26 0.64
CA ARG A 133 1.84 -13.69 0.97
C ARG A 133 2.97 -14.47 0.31
N VAL A 134 3.21 -14.24 -0.98
CA VAL A 134 4.30 -14.88 -1.73
C VAL A 134 5.67 -14.57 -1.10
N CYS A 135 5.92 -13.32 -0.75
CA CYS A 135 7.20 -12.93 -0.13
C CYS A 135 7.33 -13.44 1.31
N ALA A 136 6.25 -13.50 2.07
CA ALA A 136 6.26 -14.07 3.41
C ALA A 136 6.61 -15.56 3.39
N ASP A 137 6.04 -16.32 2.47
CA ASP A 137 6.28 -17.75 2.32
C ASP A 137 7.71 -18.05 1.83
N ARG A 138 8.22 -17.22 0.90
CA ARG A 138 9.54 -17.41 0.29
C ARG A 138 10.68 -16.83 1.12
N ASP A 139 10.50 -15.63 1.65
CA ASP A 139 11.58 -14.78 2.21
C ASP A 139 11.40 -14.51 3.71
N GLY A 140 10.35 -15.06 4.34
CA GLY A 140 10.09 -14.93 5.78
C GLY A 140 9.52 -13.58 6.22
N GLY A 141 9.21 -12.68 5.29
CA GLY A 141 8.68 -11.36 5.60
C GLY A 141 8.88 -10.34 4.47
N ILE A 142 8.66 -9.07 4.78
CA ILE A 142 8.90 -7.92 3.89
C ILE A 142 9.50 -6.75 4.66
N ALA A 143 10.24 -5.90 3.98
CA ALA A 143 10.58 -4.55 4.45
C ALA A 143 9.63 -3.54 3.78
N VAL A 144 9.29 -2.49 4.54
CA VAL A 144 8.41 -1.39 4.12
C VAL A 144 9.24 -0.11 4.21
N LEU A 145 9.48 0.53 3.07
CA LEU A 145 10.43 1.64 2.96
C LEU A 145 9.71 2.87 2.38
N GLY A 146 9.54 3.93 3.16
CA GLY A 146 9.16 5.25 2.63
C GLY A 146 10.41 5.99 2.11
N ILE A 147 10.43 6.36 0.83
CA ILE A 147 11.61 6.90 0.12
C ILE A 147 11.37 8.34 -0.35
#